data_AF-A0A7S1BCX9-F1
#
_entry.id   AF-A0A7S1BCX9-F1
#
_cell.length_a   1.000
_cell.length_b   1.000
_cell.length_c   1.000
_cell.angle_alpha   90.00
_cell.angle_beta   90.00
_cell.angle_gamma   90.00
#
_symmetry.space_group_name_H-M   'P 1'
#
loop_
_entity.id
_entity.type
_entity.pdbx_description
1 polymer ?
#
loop_
_entity_poly.entity_id
_entity_poly.type
_entity_poly.pdbx_seq_one_letter_code
_entity_poly.pdbx_strand_id
1 'polypeptide(L)'
;TGEESSVLGGWNNKASGTDSSVLGGYFNKASGSGSSVSGGDGNEVTGKAASVSGGSENTALGEGSIILGGSNNTADGKDTVITGATSNTAIGLSFISGGNKNKAVVKAE
;
A
#
# COMPACT_ATOMS: atom_id res chain seq x y z
N THR A 1 15.43 11.21 3.24
CA THR A 1 14.66 10.58 4.33
C THR A 1 13.60 11.56 4.76
N GLY A 2 12.44 11.08 5.20
CA GLY A 2 11.38 11.94 5.76
C GLY A 2 11.65 12.22 7.24
N GLU A 3 11.06 13.30 7.77
CA GLU A 3 11.04 13.54 9.22
C GLU A 3 10.33 12.37 9.92
N GLU A 4 10.89 11.89 11.05
CA GLU A 4 10.38 10.74 11.83
C GLU A 4 10.17 9.44 11.03
N SER A 5 10.81 9.31 9.86
CA SER A 5 10.73 8.08 9.07
C SER A 5 11.54 6.93 9.68
N SER A 6 11.02 5.70 9.61
CA SER A 6 11.68 4.52 10.18
C SER A 6 11.74 3.34 9.22
N VAL A 7 12.89 2.65 9.22
CA VAL A 7 13.06 1.34 8.61
C VAL A 7 13.67 0.41 9.66
N LEU A 8 12.93 -0.61 10.11
CA LEU A 8 13.38 -1.46 11.23
C LEU A 8 14.37 -2.54 10.79
N GLY A 9 14.33 -2.98 9.53
CA GLY A 9 15.24 -4.00 9.01
C GLY A 9 14.93 -4.45 7.58
N GLY A 10 15.51 -5.58 7.19
CA GLY A 10 15.35 -6.15 5.84
C GLY A 10 16.35 -5.62 4.83
N TRP A 11 16.09 -5.87 3.54
CA TRP A 11 16.99 -5.50 2.45
C TRP A 11 16.36 -4.47 1.52
N ASN A 12 17.08 -3.35 1.33
CA ASN A 12 16.73 -2.29 0.39
C ASN A 12 15.33 -1.68 0.57
N ASN A 13 14.91 -1.51 1.81
CA ASN A 13 13.66 -0.84 2.17
C ASN A 13 13.85 0.67 2.25
N LYS A 14 12.81 1.45 1.93
CA LYS A 14 12.85 2.92 1.95
C LYS A 14 11.58 3.52 2.56
N ALA A 15 11.71 4.09 3.75
CA ALA A 15 10.76 5.05 4.29
C ALA A 15 11.24 6.47 3.97
N SER A 16 10.41 7.27 3.31
CA SER A 16 10.80 8.61 2.82
C SER A 16 9.75 9.70 2.97
N GLY A 17 8.50 9.35 3.31
CA GLY A 17 7.51 10.34 3.75
C GLY A 17 7.71 10.73 5.20
N THR A 18 7.18 11.89 5.61
CA THR A 18 7.08 12.27 7.02
C THR A 18 6.25 11.23 7.78
N ASP A 19 6.71 10.79 8.95
CA ASP A 19 6.08 9.76 9.78
C ASP A 19 5.88 8.40 9.09
N SER A 20 6.63 8.14 8.00
CA SER A 20 6.51 6.89 7.26
C SER A 20 7.28 5.75 7.92
N SER A 21 6.79 4.52 7.76
CA SER A 21 7.44 3.34 8.35
C SER A 21 7.52 2.16 7.38
N VAL A 22 8.64 1.45 7.44
CA VAL A 22 8.79 0.12 6.85
C VAL A 22 9.36 -0.83 7.91
N LEU A 23 8.58 -1.81 8.35
CA LEU A 23 9.03 -2.68 9.45
C LEU A 23 10.04 -3.73 8.99
N GLY A 24 10.04 -4.12 7.72
CA GLY A 24 10.98 -5.13 7.20
C GLY A 24 10.71 -5.55 5.76
N GLY A 25 11.25 -6.70 5.37
CA GLY A 25 11.07 -7.30 4.04
C GLY A 25 12.12 -6.89 3.02
N TYR A 26 11.77 -6.97 1.74
CA TYR A 26 12.65 -6.73 0.59
C TYR A 26 12.03 -5.65 -0.31
N PHE A 27 12.82 -4.63 -0.69
CA PHE A 27 12.41 -3.60 -1.66
C PHE A 27 11.09 -2.85 -1.35
N ASN A 28 10.66 -2.76 -0.09
CA ASN A 28 9.45 -2.05 0.26
C ASN A 28 9.69 -0.53 0.32
N LYS A 29 8.72 0.26 -0.13
CA LYS A 29 8.79 1.72 -0.18
C LYS A 29 7.54 2.35 0.44
N ALA A 30 7.75 3.20 1.44
CA ALA A 30 6.73 4.06 2.03
C ALA A 30 7.14 5.53 1.81
N SER A 31 6.47 6.23 0.90
CA SER A 31 6.79 7.62 0.53
C SER A 31 5.67 8.63 0.78
N GLY A 32 4.45 8.18 1.11
CA GLY A 32 3.38 9.06 1.58
C GLY A 32 3.61 9.53 3.02
N SER A 33 3.08 10.70 3.40
CA SER A 33 3.08 11.12 4.80
C SER A 33 2.21 10.18 5.64
N GLY A 34 2.73 9.67 6.77
CA GLY A 34 2.08 8.66 7.60
C GLY A 34 1.88 7.30 6.92
N SER A 35 2.56 7.04 5.79
CA SER A 35 2.43 5.77 5.08
C SER A 35 3.18 4.64 5.78
N SER A 36 2.67 3.41 5.66
CA SER A 36 3.31 2.26 6.29
C SER A 36 3.36 1.00 5.42
N VAL A 37 4.46 0.26 5.54
CA VAL A 37 4.58 -1.11 5.04
C VAL A 37 5.06 -2.02 6.18
N SER A 38 4.23 -2.99 6.57
CA SER A 38 4.61 -3.91 7.65
C SER A 38 5.63 -4.96 7.22
N GLY A 39 5.75 -5.25 5.91
CA GLY A 39 6.73 -6.20 5.39
C GLY A 39 6.37 -6.68 3.98
N GLY A 40 6.96 -7.79 3.55
CA GLY A 40 6.74 -8.37 2.23
C GLY A 40 7.83 -8.04 1.22
N ASP A 41 7.51 -8.11 -0.06
CA ASP A 41 8.46 -7.93 -1.17
C ASP A 41 7.93 -6.93 -2.21
N GLY A 42 8.66 -5.84 -2.44
CA GLY A 42 8.35 -4.89 -3.51
C GLY A 42 7.02 -4.14 -3.34
N ASN A 43 6.53 -3.91 -2.12
CA ASN A 43 5.32 -3.12 -1.91
C ASN A 43 5.64 -1.61 -1.95
N GLU A 44 4.76 -0.83 -2.56
CA GLU A 44 4.89 0.63 -2.67
C GLU A 44 3.66 1.36 -2.11
N VAL A 45 3.89 2.31 -1.21
CA VAL A 45 2.85 3.11 -0.58
C VAL A 45 3.19 4.59 -0.76
N THR A 46 2.43 5.26 -1.62
CA THR A 46 2.62 6.69 -1.93
C THR A 46 1.48 7.56 -1.39
N GLY A 47 0.33 6.97 -1.11
CA GLY A 47 -0.81 7.65 -0.51
C GLY A 47 -0.52 8.14 0.91
N LYS A 48 -1.03 9.33 1.26
CA LYS A 48 -1.01 9.83 2.63
C LYS A 48 -1.83 8.92 3.54
N ALA A 49 -1.30 8.56 4.70
CA ALA A 49 -1.91 7.63 5.67
C ALA A 49 -2.34 6.27 5.07
N ALA A 50 -1.79 5.91 3.91
CA ALA A 50 -2.05 4.62 3.28
C ALA A 50 -1.18 3.52 3.89
N SER A 51 -1.58 2.26 3.73
CA SER A 51 -0.85 1.14 4.30
C SER A 51 -0.90 -0.14 3.46
N VAL A 52 0.20 -0.90 3.53
CA VAL A 52 0.27 -2.28 3.05
C VAL A 52 0.74 -3.16 4.20
N SER A 53 -0.09 -4.12 4.62
CA SER A 53 0.25 -5.02 5.74
C SER A 53 1.23 -6.14 5.36
N GLY A 54 1.44 -6.39 4.06
CA GLY A 54 2.37 -7.41 3.58
C GLY A 54 2.06 -7.85 2.16
N GLY A 55 2.64 -8.98 1.75
CA GLY A 55 2.47 -9.52 0.40
C GLY A 55 3.56 -9.10 -0.57
N SER A 56 3.26 -9.20 -1.87
CA SER A 56 4.24 -8.96 -2.94
C SER A 56 3.70 -8.00 -3.99
N GLU A 57 4.48 -6.99 -4.36
CA GLU A 57 4.17 -6.06 -5.46
C GLU A 57 2.83 -5.31 -5.29
N ASN A 58 2.38 -5.04 -4.06
CA ASN A 58 1.16 -4.26 -3.84
C ASN A 58 1.46 -2.76 -3.89
N THR A 59 0.54 -1.98 -4.47
CA THR A 59 0.68 -0.53 -4.65
C THR A 59 -0.52 0.21 -4.05
N ALA A 60 -0.30 1.00 -3.01
CA ALA A 60 -1.32 1.83 -2.36
C ALA A 60 -1.08 3.32 -2.63
N LEU A 61 -1.86 3.92 -3.53
CA LEU A 61 -1.70 5.27 -4.06
C LEU A 61 -2.67 6.28 -3.43
N GLY A 62 -3.90 5.84 -3.12
CA GLY A 62 -4.94 6.71 -2.60
C GLY A 62 -4.68 7.14 -1.15
N GLU A 63 -5.08 8.36 -0.77
CA GLU A 63 -5.10 8.79 0.64
C GLU A 63 -5.95 7.81 1.46
N GLY A 64 -5.43 7.33 2.59
CA GLY A 64 -6.12 6.38 3.46
C GLY A 64 -6.34 4.99 2.85
N SER A 65 -5.73 4.68 1.70
CA SER A 65 -5.90 3.37 1.05
C SER A 65 -5.21 2.25 1.84
N ILE A 66 -5.82 1.06 1.84
CA ILE A 66 -5.36 -0.09 2.62
C ILE A 66 -5.29 -1.32 1.72
N ILE A 67 -4.15 -2.00 1.73
CA ILE A 67 -4.00 -3.36 1.20
C ILE A 67 -3.54 -4.29 2.32
N LEU A 68 -4.38 -5.26 2.71
CA LEU A 68 -4.05 -6.17 3.81
C LEU A 68 -3.04 -7.26 3.41
N GLY A 69 -2.86 -7.52 2.12
CA GLY A 69 -1.90 -8.52 1.63
C GLY A 69 -2.12 -8.92 0.19
N GLY A 70 -1.67 -10.12 -0.17
CA GLY A 70 -1.82 -10.65 -1.52
C GLY A 70 -0.67 -10.26 -2.46
N SER A 71 -0.92 -10.36 -3.76
CA SER A 71 0.09 -10.07 -4.79
C SER A 71 -0.45 -9.17 -5.89
N ASN A 72 0.33 -8.15 -6.26
CA ASN A 72 0.08 -7.29 -7.41
C ASN A 72 -1.28 -6.55 -7.33
N ASN A 73 -1.71 -6.14 -6.14
CA ASN A 73 -2.93 -5.35 -5.97
C ASN A 73 -2.64 -3.85 -6.06
N THR A 74 -3.57 -3.07 -6.61
CA THR A 74 -3.47 -1.61 -6.73
C THR A 74 -4.67 -0.92 -6.09
N ALA A 75 -4.44 -0.12 -5.05
CA ALA A 75 -5.44 0.69 -4.36
C ALA A 75 -5.23 2.17 -4.71
N ASP A 76 -5.93 2.65 -5.73
CA ASP A 76 -5.75 3.99 -6.33
C ASP A 76 -6.73 5.03 -5.76
N GLY A 77 -7.91 4.59 -5.31
CA GLY A 77 -8.91 5.48 -4.73
C GLY A 77 -8.60 5.91 -3.31
N LYS A 78 -9.03 7.12 -2.94
CA LYS A 78 -9.10 7.56 -1.55
C LYS A 78 -10.00 6.61 -0.73
N ASP A 79 -9.54 6.27 0.47
CA ASP A 79 -10.23 5.41 1.44
C ASP A 79 -10.63 4.03 0.86
N THR A 80 -9.82 3.51 -0.07
CA THR A 80 -10.01 2.17 -0.65
C THR A 80 -9.49 1.07 0.25
N VAL A 81 -10.12 -0.11 0.16
CA VAL A 81 -9.64 -1.30 0.88
C VAL A 81 -9.62 -2.52 -0.04
N ILE A 82 -8.45 -3.15 -0.13
CA ILE A 82 -8.26 -4.47 -0.76
C ILE A 82 -7.78 -5.44 0.32
N THR A 83 -8.55 -6.50 0.57
CA THR A 83 -8.23 -7.45 1.65
C THR A 83 -7.16 -8.49 1.26
N GLY A 84 -6.89 -8.68 -0.04
CA GLY A 84 -5.82 -9.56 -0.50
C GLY A 84 -6.03 -10.14 -1.89
N ALA A 85 -5.57 -11.39 -2.06
CA ALA A 85 -5.58 -12.15 -3.31
C ALA A 85 -4.72 -11.50 -4.42
N THR A 86 -5.06 -11.66 -5.70
CA THR A 86 -4.11 -11.40 -6.80
C THR A 86 -4.65 -10.43 -7.86
N SER A 87 -3.83 -9.43 -8.22
CA SER A 87 -4.09 -8.55 -9.38
C SER A 87 -5.38 -7.74 -9.31
N ASN A 88 -5.84 -7.35 -8.11
CA ASN A 88 -7.05 -6.54 -7.96
C ASN A 88 -6.75 -5.03 -8.08
N THR A 89 -7.69 -4.25 -8.62
CA THR A 89 -7.57 -2.79 -8.75
C THR A 89 -8.80 -2.07 -8.19
N ALA A 90 -8.63 -1.24 -7.18
CA ALA A 90 -9.69 -0.44 -6.56
C ALA A 90 -9.50 1.05 -6.86
N ILE A 91 -10.51 1.71 -7.44
CA ILE A 91 -10.49 3.12 -7.87
C ILE A 91 -11.71 3.85 -7.30
N GLY A 92 -11.51 5.04 -6.76
CA GLY A 92 -12.52 5.76 -5.96
C GLY A 92 -12.86 5.00 -4.67
N LEU A 93 -13.79 5.52 -3.86
CA LEU A 93 -14.17 4.91 -2.58
C LEU A 93 -14.78 3.51 -2.79
N SER A 94 -13.95 2.47 -2.78
CA SER A 94 -14.30 1.12 -3.21
C SER A 94 -13.63 0.04 -2.36
N PHE A 95 -14.23 -1.16 -2.38
CA PHE A 95 -13.83 -2.31 -1.59
C PHE A 95 -13.71 -3.55 -2.46
N ILE A 96 -12.60 -4.30 -2.31
CA ILE A 96 -12.41 -5.62 -2.91
C ILE A 96 -12.10 -6.63 -1.81
N SER A 97 -12.97 -7.62 -1.65
CA SER A 97 -12.86 -8.67 -0.63
C SER A 97 -11.90 -9.82 -1.00
N GLY A 98 -11.37 -9.83 -2.22
CA GLY A 98 -10.42 -10.82 -2.72
C GLY A 98 -10.67 -11.21 -4.18
N GLY A 99 -10.15 -12.37 -4.60
CA GLY A 99 -10.26 -12.90 -5.96
C GLY A 99 -9.08 -12.56 -6.88
N ASN A 100 -9.22 -12.86 -8.18
CA ASN A 100 -8.17 -12.67 -9.17
C ASN A 100 -8.65 -11.69 -10.25
N LYS A 101 -7.91 -10.59 -10.47
CA LYS A 101 -8.19 -9.60 -11.53
C LYS A 101 -9.53 -8.88 -11.41
N ASN A 102 -9.99 -8.60 -10.19
CA ASN A 102 -11.17 -7.76 -10.01
C ASN A 102 -10.81 -6.28 -10.16
N LYS A 103 -11.72 -5.51 -10.77
CA LYS A 103 -11.62 -4.06 -10.89
C LYS A 103 -12.88 -3.40 -10.33
N ALA A 104 -12.74 -2.70 -9.20
CA ALA A 104 -13.80 -1.90 -8.61
C ALA A 104 -13.56 -0.42 -8.95
N VAL A 105 -14.58 0.26 -9.46
CA VAL A 105 -14.48 1.68 -9.85
C VAL A 105 -15.71 2.43 -9.37
N VAL A 106 -15.50 3.46 -8.57
CA VAL A 106 -16.51 4.46 -8.23
C VAL A 106 -16.12 5.78 -8.89
N LYS A 107 -17.03 6.34 -9.68
CA LYS A 107 -16.85 7.66 -10.33
C LYS A 107 -17.54 8.70 -9.46
N ALA A 108 -16.88 9.84 -9.25
CA ALA A 108 -17.57 11.02 -8.73
C ALA A 108 -18.59 11.50 -9.76
N GLU A 109 -19.81 11.81 -9.31
CA GLU A 109 -20.85 12.45 -10.12
C GLU A 109 -20.51 13.91 -10.42
#